data_AF-A0A0B8NVB9-F1
#
_entry.id   AF-A0A0B8NVB9-F1
#
_cell.length_a   1.000
_cell.length_b   1.000
_cell.length_c   1.000
_cell.angle_alpha   90.00
_cell.angle_beta   90.00
_cell.angle_gamma   90.00
#
_symmetry.space_group_name_H-M   'P 1'
#
loop_
_entity.id
_entity.type
_entity.pdbx_description
1 polymer ?
#
loop_
_entity_poly.entity_id
_entity_poly.type
_entity_poly.pdbx_seq_one_letter_code
_entity_poly.pdbx_strand_id
1 'polypeptide(L)'
;MLDEAKKQLHAEADYILEATWITRYQELLSGNPDFVLPTVHLESSSEGVLSMTHVEGLPIESLDGADQETRDRIMHLLLELLFREIFEFKLVQTDPNFANFLYQEDSRRVVLLDFGATREYSDRISDGYRHAFNGVLHNDDQRLNDALEQIGFFSQQIMPEQKQAIFELVKLACEPLKHQGKYDFAESGLAQRISEAGNVLSMEQDYWHTPPADALFLHRKIGGLYLLAARLNARVDVSAIFSAYRD
;
A
#
# COMPACT_ATOMS: atom_id res chain seq x y z
N MET A 1 5.16 19.89 -8.06
CA MET A 1 6.19 18.85 -7.92
C MET A 1 7.30 19.24 -6.94
N LEU A 2 7.99 20.39 -7.10
CA LEU A 2 9.06 20.81 -6.18
C LEU A 2 8.60 21.04 -4.72
N ASP A 3 7.44 21.65 -4.52
CA ASP A 3 6.92 21.89 -3.15
C ASP A 3 6.46 20.60 -2.46
N GLU A 4 5.92 19.65 -3.22
CA GLU A 4 5.50 18.35 -2.70
C GLU A 4 6.71 17.46 -2.38
N ALA A 5 7.75 17.50 -3.23
CA ALA A 5 9.03 16.84 -2.97
C ALA A 5 9.75 17.46 -1.76
N LYS A 6 9.67 18.79 -1.57
CA LYS A 6 10.19 19.46 -0.37
C LYS A 6 9.41 19.06 0.89
N LYS A 7 8.07 19.04 0.83
CA LYS A 7 7.25 18.56 1.96
C LYS A 7 7.56 17.11 2.29
N GLN A 8 7.79 16.28 1.28
CA GLN A 8 8.19 14.89 1.48
C GLN A 8 9.58 14.78 2.12
N LEU A 9 10.59 15.52 1.63
CA LEU A 9 11.92 15.55 2.24
C LEU A 9 11.91 16.09 3.68
N HIS A 10 11.03 17.04 3.98
CA HIS A 10 10.81 17.53 5.34
C HIS A 10 10.07 16.52 6.21
N ALA A 11 9.09 15.79 5.67
CA ALA A 11 8.37 14.73 6.39
C ALA A 11 9.27 13.51 6.66
N GLU A 12 10.12 13.13 5.70
CA GLU A 12 11.16 12.10 5.86
C GLU A 12 12.25 12.51 6.89
N ALA A 13 12.29 13.78 7.28
CA ALA A 13 13.20 14.32 8.29
C ALA A 13 12.50 14.74 9.60
N ASP A 14 11.18 14.51 9.73
CA ASP A 14 10.41 14.85 10.93
C ASP A 14 10.24 13.62 11.83
N TYR A 15 11.27 13.35 12.63
CA TYR A 15 11.28 12.23 13.56
C TYR A 15 10.26 12.34 14.69
N ILE A 16 9.77 13.54 15.00
CA ILE A 16 8.71 13.75 16.00
C ILE A 16 7.36 13.32 15.42
N LEU A 17 7.12 13.64 14.15
CA LEU A 17 5.95 13.18 13.43
C LEU A 17 5.98 11.65 13.27
N GLU A 18 7.12 11.07 12.89
CA GLU A 18 7.28 9.61 12.81
C GLU A 18 7.02 8.92 14.16
N ALA A 19 7.57 9.45 15.27
CA ALA A 19 7.28 8.97 16.62
C ALA A 19 5.77 8.94 16.94
N THR A 20 5.05 9.97 16.49
CA THR A 20 3.59 10.08 16.65
C THR A 20 2.88 8.99 15.84
N TRP A 21 3.35 8.72 14.62
CA TRP A 21 2.81 7.66 13.77
C TRP A 21 3.06 6.26 14.34
N ILE A 22 4.27 5.97 14.82
CA ILE A 22 4.57 4.69 15.48
C ILE A 22 3.60 4.47 16.65
N THR A 23 3.45 5.47 17.53
CA THR A 23 2.55 5.38 18.70
C THR A 23 1.10 5.13 18.28
N ARG A 24 0.61 5.84 17.25
CA ARG A 24 -0.74 5.66 16.74
C ARG A 24 -0.95 4.28 16.12
N TYR A 25 0.02 3.75 15.39
CA TYR A 25 -0.06 2.38 14.85
C TYR A 25 -0.02 1.33 15.96
N GLN A 26 0.75 1.53 17.03
CA GLN A 26 0.72 0.64 18.20
C GLN A 26 -0.68 0.58 18.82
N GLU A 27 -1.40 1.70 18.92
CA GLU A 27 -2.78 1.74 19.41
C GLU A 27 -3.73 1.01 18.45
N LEU A 28 -3.66 1.30 17.15
CA LEU A 28 -4.51 0.71 16.10
C LEU A 28 -4.31 -0.81 15.96
N LEU A 29 -3.11 -1.30 16.25
CA LEU A 29 -2.73 -2.72 16.17
C LEU A 29 -2.65 -3.41 17.54
N SER A 30 -3.00 -2.74 18.64
CA SER A 30 -2.87 -3.26 20.01
C SER A 30 -3.58 -4.60 20.26
N GLY A 31 -4.68 -4.86 19.55
CA GLY A 31 -5.43 -6.13 19.63
C GLY A 31 -4.96 -7.21 18.65
N ASN A 32 -4.00 -6.93 17.78
CA ASN A 32 -3.54 -7.86 16.76
C ASN A 32 -2.20 -8.50 17.16
N PRO A 33 -2.17 -9.82 17.47
CA PRO A 33 -0.96 -10.49 17.93
C PRO A 33 0.04 -10.78 16.81
N ASP A 34 -0.32 -10.58 15.55
CA ASP A 34 0.49 -10.93 14.38
C ASP A 34 1.50 -9.83 14.00
N PHE A 35 1.34 -8.62 14.53
CA PHE A 35 2.24 -7.49 14.28
C PHE A 35 3.06 -7.09 15.51
N VAL A 36 4.29 -6.65 15.27
CA VAL A 36 5.17 -6.05 16.27
C VAL A 36 5.68 -4.72 15.75
N LEU A 37 5.68 -3.72 16.62
CA LEU A 37 6.19 -2.39 16.32
C LEU A 37 7.18 -1.99 17.41
N PRO A 38 8.22 -1.21 17.07
CA PRO A 38 9.10 -0.64 18.08
C PRO A 38 8.32 0.33 18.98
N THR A 39 8.71 0.41 20.25
CA THR A 39 8.20 1.43 21.18
C THR A 39 9.11 2.64 21.16
N VAL A 40 8.53 3.82 21.00
CA VAL A 40 9.27 5.09 20.97
C VAL A 40 9.74 5.46 22.39
N HIS A 41 11.00 5.86 22.50
CA HIS A 41 11.59 6.48 23.69
C HIS A 41 11.61 8.00 23.52
N LEU A 42 10.50 8.65 23.84
CA LEU A 42 10.31 10.10 23.63
C LEU A 42 11.35 10.94 24.38
N GLU A 43 11.74 10.52 25.59
CA GLU A 43 12.77 11.16 26.41
C GLU A 43 14.17 11.15 25.79
N SER A 44 14.41 10.23 24.85
CA SER A 44 15.68 10.08 24.12
C SER A 44 15.56 10.48 22.65
N SER A 45 14.42 11.06 22.25
CA SER A 45 14.15 11.50 20.89
C SER A 45 14.21 13.02 20.77
N SER A 46 14.54 13.52 19.57
CA SER A 46 14.62 14.95 19.23
C SER A 46 14.31 15.16 17.76
N GLU A 47 14.29 16.40 17.29
CA GLU A 47 14.07 16.72 15.87
C GLU A 47 15.06 16.01 14.91
N GLY A 48 16.27 15.70 15.36
CA GLY A 48 17.31 15.06 14.55
C GLY A 48 17.61 13.61 14.91
N VAL A 49 16.94 13.02 15.91
CA VAL A 49 17.18 11.64 16.36
C VAL A 49 15.87 11.02 16.84
N LEU A 50 15.47 9.90 16.23
CA LEU A 50 14.41 9.04 16.75
C LEU A 50 15.03 7.89 17.55
N SER A 51 14.64 7.74 18.81
CA SER A 51 15.05 6.61 19.66
C SER A 51 13.86 5.70 19.91
N MET A 52 14.04 4.40 19.67
CA MET A 52 13.00 3.39 19.82
C MET A 52 13.60 2.03 20.20
N THR A 53 12.77 1.12 20.70
CA THR A 53 13.23 -0.23 21.04
C THR A 53 13.74 -0.96 19.80
N HIS A 54 14.87 -1.65 19.95
CA HIS A 54 15.33 -2.58 18.93
C HIS A 54 14.39 -3.79 18.86
N VAL A 55 13.90 -4.09 17.66
CA VAL A 55 13.06 -5.27 17.40
C VAL A 55 13.83 -6.20 16.46
N GLU A 56 14.11 -7.41 16.92
CA GLU A 56 14.80 -8.43 16.13
C GLU A 56 13.85 -9.10 15.13
N GLY A 57 14.39 -9.51 13.99
CA GLY A 57 13.70 -10.29 12.97
C GLY A 57 14.55 -10.45 11.72
N LEU A 58 14.14 -11.38 10.85
CA LEU A 58 14.74 -11.56 9.54
C LEU A 58 14.16 -10.53 8.55
N PRO A 59 14.96 -9.93 7.66
CA PRO A 59 14.43 -9.12 6.57
C PRO A 59 13.39 -9.90 5.77
N ILE A 60 12.21 -9.33 5.57
CA ILE A 60 11.07 -10.06 5.00
C ILE A 60 11.39 -10.64 3.62
N GLU A 61 12.22 -9.93 2.85
CA GLU A 61 12.60 -10.27 1.49
C GLU A 61 13.64 -11.40 1.38
N SER A 62 14.14 -11.87 2.53
CA SER A 62 15.04 -13.03 2.66
C SER A 62 14.30 -14.35 2.93
N LEU A 63 12.96 -14.30 3.01
CA LEU A 63 12.10 -15.44 3.32
C LEU A 63 11.59 -16.18 2.08
N ASP A 64 12.21 -15.96 0.92
CA ASP A 64 11.90 -16.68 -0.32
C ASP A 64 12.13 -18.20 -0.15
N GLY A 65 13.10 -18.60 0.66
CA GLY A 65 13.37 -19.99 1.05
C GLY A 65 12.46 -20.59 2.14
N ALA A 66 11.59 -19.80 2.79
CA ALA A 66 10.67 -20.30 3.81
C ALA A 66 9.61 -21.25 3.20
N ASP A 67 8.88 -22.00 4.02
CA ASP A 67 7.78 -22.82 3.50
C ASP A 67 6.64 -21.96 2.91
N GLN A 68 5.84 -22.54 2.01
CA GLN A 68 4.78 -21.81 1.31
C GLN A 68 3.74 -21.23 2.27
N GLU A 69 3.40 -21.91 3.36
CA GLU A 69 2.40 -21.42 4.32
C GLU A 69 2.90 -20.14 5.00
N THR A 70 4.18 -20.11 5.37
CA THR A 70 4.82 -18.92 5.95
C THR A 70 4.80 -17.74 4.97
N ARG A 71 5.21 -17.95 3.71
CA ARG A 71 5.22 -16.88 2.69
C ARG A 71 3.81 -16.37 2.36
N ASP A 72 2.85 -17.27 2.21
CA ASP A 72 1.43 -16.94 1.99
C ASP A 72 0.88 -16.14 3.17
N ARG A 73 1.16 -16.56 4.40
CA ARG A 73 0.65 -15.89 5.62
C ARG A 73 1.24 -14.50 5.77
N ILE A 74 2.53 -14.32 5.54
CA ILE A 74 3.18 -13.00 5.59
C ILE A 74 2.49 -12.03 4.63
N MET A 75 2.29 -12.44 3.37
CA MET A 75 1.63 -11.57 2.39
C MET A 75 0.15 -11.38 2.67
N HIS A 76 -0.53 -12.38 3.23
CA HIS A 76 -1.91 -12.23 3.71
C HIS A 76 -2.01 -11.10 4.74
N LEU A 77 -1.15 -11.12 5.77
CA LEU A 77 -1.12 -10.10 6.82
C LEU A 77 -0.85 -8.70 6.25
N LEU A 78 0.11 -8.57 5.33
CA LEU A 78 0.45 -7.27 4.73
C LEU A 78 -0.67 -6.71 3.82
N LEU A 79 -1.35 -7.57 3.07
CA LEU A 79 -2.48 -7.16 2.23
C LEU A 79 -3.72 -6.86 3.07
N GLU A 80 -3.95 -7.59 4.16
CA GLU A 80 -4.98 -7.26 5.15
C GLU A 80 -4.70 -5.90 5.79
N LEU A 81 -3.47 -5.67 6.25
CA LEU A 81 -3.04 -4.39 6.81
C LEU A 81 -3.27 -3.24 5.84
N LEU A 82 -2.92 -3.42 4.55
CA LEU A 82 -3.18 -2.43 3.50
C LEU A 82 -4.65 -2.00 3.47
N PHE A 83 -5.59 -2.94 3.48
CA PHE A 83 -7.00 -2.58 3.41
C PHE A 83 -7.49 -1.91 4.71
N ARG A 84 -7.01 -2.37 5.87
CA ARG A 84 -7.30 -1.73 7.16
C ARG A 84 -6.77 -0.29 7.20
N GLU A 85 -5.55 -0.05 6.73
CA GLU A 85 -4.96 1.29 6.62
C GLU A 85 -5.81 2.23 5.77
N ILE A 86 -6.31 1.76 4.62
CA ILE A 86 -7.14 2.57 3.72
C ILE A 86 -8.54 2.81 4.30
N PHE A 87 -9.20 1.77 4.80
CA PHE A 87 -10.65 1.78 5.06
C PHE A 87 -11.04 1.93 6.52
N GLU A 88 -10.19 1.52 7.46
CA GLU A 88 -10.44 1.57 8.90
C GLU A 88 -9.64 2.69 9.56
N PHE A 89 -8.32 2.65 9.40
CA PHE A 89 -7.41 3.57 10.07
C PHE A 89 -7.41 4.94 9.40
N LYS A 90 -7.61 4.95 8.07
CA LYS A 90 -7.46 6.12 7.21
C LYS A 90 -6.09 6.78 7.41
N LEU A 91 -5.10 5.92 7.64
CA LEU A 91 -3.73 6.24 7.95
C LEU A 91 -2.91 5.15 7.27
N VAL A 92 -2.10 5.54 6.29
CA VAL A 92 -1.42 4.60 5.39
C VAL A 92 0.08 4.83 5.46
N GLN A 93 0.85 3.79 5.75
CA GLN A 93 2.31 3.79 5.66
C GLN A 93 2.71 3.59 4.20
N THR A 94 3.07 4.65 3.48
CA THR A 94 3.15 4.64 2.01
C THR A 94 4.51 4.23 1.43
N ASP A 95 5.50 3.93 2.27
CA ASP A 95 6.82 3.48 1.80
C ASP A 95 6.73 2.05 1.26
N PRO A 96 7.06 1.80 -0.03
CA PRO A 96 7.12 0.44 -0.57
C PRO A 96 8.37 -0.34 -0.16
N ASN A 97 9.31 0.23 0.60
CA ASN A 97 10.58 -0.41 0.89
C ASN A 97 10.42 -1.65 1.81
N PHE A 98 10.81 -2.82 1.31
CA PHE A 98 10.70 -4.07 2.05
C PHE A 98 11.62 -4.13 3.28
N ALA A 99 12.71 -3.36 3.28
CA ALA A 99 13.62 -3.26 4.43
C ALA A 99 12.92 -2.75 5.71
N ASN A 100 11.74 -2.14 5.57
CA ASN A 100 10.93 -1.65 6.69
C ASN A 100 10.12 -2.77 7.36
N PHE A 101 10.18 -3.99 6.84
CA PHE A 101 9.46 -5.14 7.35
C PHE A 101 10.45 -6.24 7.75
N LEU A 102 10.32 -6.72 8.99
CA LEU A 102 11.00 -7.94 9.43
C LEU A 102 10.00 -9.04 9.73
N TYR A 103 10.50 -10.26 9.94
CA TYR A 103 9.73 -11.40 10.37
C TYR A 103 10.40 -12.10 11.55
N GLN A 104 9.62 -12.38 12.59
CA GLN A 104 10.04 -13.18 13.73
C GLN A 104 9.55 -14.62 13.54
N GLU A 105 10.43 -15.53 13.13
CA GLU A 105 10.07 -16.93 12.85
C GLU A 105 9.45 -17.63 14.06
N ASP A 106 10.06 -17.51 15.24
CA ASP A 106 9.62 -18.21 16.47
C ASP A 106 8.19 -17.84 16.90
N SER A 107 7.84 -16.55 16.76
CA SER A 107 6.50 -16.04 17.13
C SER A 107 5.56 -15.89 15.95
N ARG A 108 6.06 -16.14 14.72
CA ARG A 108 5.39 -15.94 13.45
C ARG A 108 4.85 -14.51 13.27
N ARG A 109 5.53 -13.47 13.76
CA ARG A 109 5.04 -12.08 13.70
C ARG A 109 5.74 -11.25 12.63
N VAL A 110 5.00 -10.32 12.03
CA VAL A 110 5.55 -9.32 11.11
C VAL A 110 5.92 -8.07 11.92
N VAL A 111 7.14 -7.60 11.76
CA VAL A 111 7.64 -6.38 12.39
C VAL A 111 7.51 -5.23 11.41
N LEU A 112 6.95 -4.10 11.84
CA LEU A 112 6.88 -2.85 11.07
C LEU A 112 7.85 -1.84 11.70
N LEU A 113 8.84 -1.36 10.96
CA LEU A 113 9.93 -0.53 11.50
C LEU A 113 9.79 0.96 11.22
N ASP A 114 9.47 1.32 9.97
CA ASP A 114 9.56 2.71 9.48
C ASP A 114 8.17 3.25 9.19
N PHE A 115 7.89 4.43 9.77
CA PHE A 115 6.64 5.15 9.61
C PHE A 115 6.84 6.58 9.11
N GLY A 116 8.04 6.94 8.66
CA GLY A 116 8.37 8.28 8.16
C GLY A 116 7.54 8.68 6.94
N ALA A 117 7.15 7.71 6.10
CA ALA A 117 6.25 7.94 4.96
C ALA A 117 4.78 7.64 5.27
N THR A 118 4.29 7.97 6.45
CA THR A 118 2.88 7.77 6.83
C THR A 118 2.02 8.99 6.49
N ARG A 119 0.81 8.74 5.99
CA ARG A 119 -0.13 9.80 5.57
C ARG A 119 -1.55 9.50 6.02
N GLU A 120 -2.26 10.54 6.42
CA GLU A 120 -3.70 10.48 6.67
C GLU A 120 -4.49 10.59 5.37
N TYR A 121 -5.55 9.80 5.25
CA TYR A 121 -6.43 9.76 4.08
C TYR A 121 -7.79 10.30 4.50
N SER A 122 -8.33 11.25 3.74
CA SER A 122 -9.69 11.74 4.01
C SER A 122 -10.74 10.66 3.74
N ASP A 123 -11.91 10.76 4.39
CA ASP A 123 -13.07 9.91 4.10
C ASP A 123 -13.39 9.87 2.61
N ARG A 124 -13.32 11.03 1.94
CA ARG A 124 -13.52 11.15 0.50
C ARG A 124 -12.57 10.25 -0.30
N ILE A 125 -11.28 10.20 0.04
CA ILE A 125 -10.32 9.37 -0.70
C ILE A 125 -10.52 7.89 -0.34
N SER A 126 -10.69 7.57 0.95
CA SER A 126 -10.93 6.21 1.45
C SER A 126 -12.16 5.57 0.76
N ASP A 127 -13.29 6.28 0.76
CA ASP A 127 -14.52 5.80 0.12
C ASP A 127 -14.40 5.79 -1.40
N GLY A 128 -13.65 6.72 -1.99
CA GLY A 128 -13.31 6.70 -3.41
C GLY A 128 -12.62 5.39 -3.81
N TYR A 129 -11.61 4.95 -3.06
CA TYR A 129 -10.94 3.67 -3.31
C TYR A 129 -11.86 2.46 -3.08
N ARG A 130 -12.72 2.52 -2.05
CA ARG A 130 -13.73 1.48 -1.81
C ARG A 130 -14.68 1.35 -3.00
N HIS A 131 -15.15 2.48 -3.54
CA HIS A 131 -16.02 2.50 -4.71
C HIS A 131 -15.30 2.05 -5.98
N ALA A 132 -14.03 2.41 -6.17
CA ALA A 132 -13.23 1.97 -7.31
C ALA A 132 -13.05 0.45 -7.32
N PHE A 133 -12.62 -0.14 -6.20
CA PHE A 133 -12.42 -1.59 -6.10
C PHE A 133 -13.73 -2.36 -6.31
N ASN A 134 -14.82 -1.92 -5.70
CA ASN A 134 -16.14 -2.51 -5.91
C ASN A 134 -16.66 -2.31 -7.35
N GLY A 135 -16.38 -1.17 -7.99
CA GLY A 135 -16.72 -0.93 -9.39
C GLY A 135 -16.02 -1.93 -10.31
N VAL A 136 -14.73 -2.18 -10.11
CA VAL A 136 -13.99 -3.19 -10.88
C VAL A 136 -14.52 -4.61 -10.63
N LEU A 137 -14.85 -4.97 -9.39
CA LEU A 137 -15.41 -6.28 -9.05
C LEU A 137 -16.74 -6.54 -9.75
N HIS A 138 -17.61 -5.53 -9.83
CA HIS A 138 -18.93 -5.64 -10.46
C HIS A 138 -18.93 -5.36 -11.97
N ASN A 139 -17.76 -5.05 -12.56
CA ASN A 139 -17.63 -4.57 -13.95
C ASN A 139 -18.50 -3.33 -14.22
N ASP A 140 -18.61 -2.45 -13.23
CA ASP A 140 -19.36 -1.20 -13.30
C ASP A 140 -18.40 -0.03 -13.61
N ASP A 141 -18.24 0.25 -14.89
CA ASP A 141 -17.35 1.31 -15.39
C ASP A 141 -17.86 2.71 -15.01
N GLN A 142 -19.18 2.90 -14.82
CA GLN A 142 -19.71 4.19 -14.38
C GLN A 142 -19.32 4.44 -12.91
N ARG A 143 -19.48 3.43 -12.06
CA ARG A 143 -19.03 3.51 -10.66
C ARG A 143 -17.53 3.73 -10.56
N LEU A 144 -16.73 3.04 -11.39
CA LEU A 144 -15.29 3.24 -11.45
C LEU A 144 -14.95 4.68 -11.88
N ASN A 145 -15.66 5.23 -12.87
CA ASN A 145 -15.51 6.62 -13.28
C ASN A 145 -15.68 7.59 -12.10
N ASP A 146 -16.81 7.47 -11.42
CA ASP A 146 -17.22 8.41 -10.38
C ASP A 146 -16.28 8.30 -9.18
N ALA A 147 -15.81 7.09 -8.88
CA ALA A 147 -14.79 6.84 -7.87
C ALA A 147 -13.44 7.50 -8.20
N LEU A 148 -12.95 7.36 -9.44
CA LEU A 148 -11.68 7.98 -9.86
C LEU A 148 -11.77 9.51 -9.89
N GLU A 149 -12.92 10.07 -10.27
CA GLU A 149 -13.19 11.50 -10.17
C GLU A 149 -13.23 11.96 -8.71
N GLN A 150 -13.87 11.20 -7.82
CA GLN A 150 -13.90 11.46 -6.38
C GLN A 150 -12.50 11.49 -5.78
N ILE A 151 -11.64 10.52 -6.14
CA ILE A 151 -10.23 10.48 -5.70
C ILE A 151 -9.44 11.67 -6.26
N GLY A 152 -9.79 12.16 -7.46
CA GLY A 152 -9.21 13.36 -8.07
C GLY A 152 -8.36 13.11 -9.32
N PHE A 153 -8.46 11.92 -9.93
CA PHE A 153 -7.75 11.57 -11.17
C PHE A 153 -8.12 12.47 -12.35
N PHE A 154 -9.35 12.98 -12.38
CA PHE A 154 -9.89 13.79 -13.49
C PHE A 154 -10.15 15.25 -13.08
N SER A 155 -9.39 15.76 -12.11
CA SER A 155 -9.51 17.16 -11.65
C SER A 155 -9.12 18.21 -12.69
N GLN A 156 -8.51 17.78 -13.80
CA GLN A 156 -8.16 18.61 -14.96
C GLN A 156 -8.65 17.91 -16.24
N GLN A 157 -8.66 18.65 -17.35
CA GLN A 157 -9.15 18.14 -18.63
C GLN A 157 -8.29 16.95 -19.08
N ILE A 158 -8.94 15.81 -19.32
CA ILE A 158 -8.30 14.56 -19.72
C ILE A 158 -8.86 14.10 -21.07
N MET A 159 -7.99 13.58 -21.93
CA MET A 159 -8.41 13.00 -23.20
C MET A 159 -9.11 11.66 -22.98
N PRO A 160 -10.09 11.27 -23.81
CA PRO A 160 -10.78 9.98 -23.68
C PRO A 160 -9.84 8.76 -23.68
N GLU A 161 -8.77 8.80 -24.47
CA GLU A 161 -7.78 7.71 -24.56
C GLU A 161 -6.97 7.55 -23.26
N GLN A 162 -6.53 8.67 -22.67
CA GLN A 162 -5.85 8.71 -21.37
C GLN A 162 -6.74 8.13 -20.26
N LYS A 163 -8.00 8.56 -20.26
CA LYS A 163 -9.00 8.07 -19.31
C LYS A 163 -9.17 6.56 -19.42
N GLN A 164 -9.28 6.03 -20.64
CA GLN A 164 -9.39 4.59 -20.87
C GLN A 164 -8.14 3.86 -20.38
N ALA A 165 -6.93 4.38 -20.64
CA ALA A 165 -5.70 3.73 -20.19
C ALA A 165 -5.59 3.66 -18.65
N ILE A 166 -6.08 4.66 -17.92
CA ILE A 166 -6.17 4.63 -16.45
C ILE A 166 -7.18 3.58 -15.99
N PHE A 167 -8.33 3.49 -16.65
CA PHE A 167 -9.31 2.44 -16.35
C PHE A 167 -8.70 1.06 -16.50
N GLU A 168 -8.00 0.80 -17.60
CA GLU A 168 -7.33 -0.48 -17.82
C GLU A 168 -6.23 -0.74 -16.79
N LEU A 169 -5.44 0.29 -16.41
CA LEU A 169 -4.43 0.15 -15.36
C LEU A 169 -5.07 -0.19 -14.00
N VAL A 170 -6.16 0.48 -13.63
CA VAL A 170 -6.86 0.21 -12.35
C VAL A 170 -7.50 -1.18 -12.37
N LYS A 171 -8.13 -1.57 -13.49
CA LYS A 171 -8.67 -2.93 -13.68
C LYS A 171 -7.58 -4.00 -13.58
N LEU A 172 -6.42 -3.75 -14.18
CA LEU A 172 -5.24 -4.61 -14.09
C LEU A 172 -4.74 -4.72 -12.64
N ALA A 173 -4.58 -3.60 -11.93
CA ALA A 173 -4.14 -3.60 -10.53
C ALA A 173 -5.10 -4.33 -9.59
N CYS A 174 -6.39 -4.39 -9.95
CA CYS A 174 -7.44 -5.10 -9.22
C CYS A 174 -7.62 -6.56 -9.67
N GLU A 175 -6.79 -7.09 -10.58
CA GLU A 175 -6.88 -8.50 -11.01
C GLU A 175 -6.89 -9.50 -9.83
N PRO A 176 -6.06 -9.36 -8.77
CA PRO A 176 -6.10 -10.28 -7.64
C PRO A 176 -7.44 -10.29 -6.89
N LEU A 177 -8.16 -9.16 -6.87
CA LEU A 177 -9.47 -9.05 -6.24
C LEU A 177 -10.54 -9.87 -7.00
N LYS A 178 -10.41 -9.99 -8.32
CA LYS A 178 -11.35 -10.74 -9.17
C LYS A 178 -11.04 -12.23 -9.24
N HIS A 179 -9.84 -12.64 -8.81
CA HIS A 179 -9.42 -14.03 -8.85
C HIS A 179 -10.20 -14.86 -7.81
N GLN A 180 -10.57 -16.09 -8.19
CA GLN A 180 -11.22 -17.04 -7.28
C GLN A 180 -10.17 -17.92 -6.60
N GLY A 181 -10.07 -17.81 -5.28
CA GLY A 181 -9.07 -18.55 -4.50
C GLY A 181 -7.74 -17.82 -4.44
N LYS A 182 -6.66 -18.58 -4.19
CA LYS A 182 -5.32 -18.01 -4.03
C LYS A 182 -4.74 -17.52 -5.36
N TYR A 183 -4.48 -16.23 -5.46
CA TYR A 183 -3.80 -15.60 -6.58
C TYR A 183 -2.27 -15.80 -6.47
N ASP A 184 -1.64 -16.37 -7.50
CA ASP A 184 -0.19 -16.55 -7.58
C ASP A 184 0.46 -15.30 -8.20
N PHE A 185 1.12 -14.50 -7.36
CA PHE A 185 1.74 -13.24 -7.77
C PHE A 185 3.00 -13.41 -8.62
N ALA A 186 3.72 -14.54 -8.46
CA ALA A 186 4.93 -14.81 -9.22
C ALA A 186 4.60 -15.29 -10.62
N GLU A 187 3.63 -16.21 -10.75
CA GLU A 187 3.21 -16.75 -12.04
C GLU A 187 2.47 -15.71 -12.91
N SER A 188 1.74 -14.79 -12.30
CA SER A 188 0.89 -13.84 -13.05
C SER A 188 1.64 -12.70 -13.75
N GLY A 189 2.91 -12.45 -13.39
CA GLY A 189 3.69 -11.31 -13.87
C GLY A 189 3.03 -9.95 -13.61
N LEU A 190 2.09 -9.85 -12.66
CA LEU A 190 1.26 -8.67 -12.47
C LEU A 190 2.07 -7.40 -12.19
N ALA A 191 3.08 -7.48 -11.33
CA ALA A 191 3.91 -6.34 -10.99
C ALA A 191 4.62 -5.74 -12.22
N GLN A 192 5.12 -6.61 -13.12
CA GLN A 192 5.73 -6.19 -14.38
C GLN A 192 4.69 -5.55 -15.30
N ARG A 193 3.52 -6.19 -15.47
CA ARG A 193 2.44 -5.66 -16.31
C ARG A 193 1.96 -4.27 -15.84
N ILE A 194 1.82 -4.06 -14.53
CA ILE A 194 1.47 -2.75 -13.95
C ILE A 194 2.58 -1.73 -14.23
N SER A 195 3.85 -2.10 -14.05
CA SER A 195 4.98 -1.20 -14.32
C SER A 195 5.05 -0.81 -15.79
N GLU A 196 4.85 -1.75 -16.71
CA GLU A 196 4.83 -1.51 -18.16
C GLU A 196 3.67 -0.56 -18.54
N ALA A 197 2.45 -0.85 -18.06
CA ALA A 197 1.30 0.01 -18.29
C ALA A 197 1.48 1.43 -17.71
N GLY A 198 2.08 1.54 -16.52
CA GLY A 198 2.42 2.82 -15.90
C GLY A 198 3.49 3.61 -16.68
N ASN A 199 4.48 2.92 -17.24
CA ASN A 199 5.51 3.55 -18.08
C ASN A 199 4.93 4.09 -19.38
N VAL A 200 4.02 3.35 -20.03
CA VAL A 200 3.32 3.82 -21.24
C VAL A 200 2.57 5.13 -20.94
N LEU A 201 1.83 5.18 -19.83
CA LEU A 201 1.14 6.40 -19.39
C LEU A 201 2.09 7.57 -19.09
N SER A 202 3.33 7.29 -18.68
CA SER A 202 4.32 8.33 -18.34
C SER A 202 5.18 8.80 -19.53
N MET A 203 5.34 7.99 -20.58
CA MET A 203 6.26 8.26 -21.69
C MET A 203 5.63 9.03 -22.86
N GLU A 204 4.31 9.03 -22.98
CA GLU A 204 3.64 9.82 -23.99
C GLU A 204 3.75 11.33 -23.63
N GLN A 205 4.30 12.14 -24.55
CA GLN A 205 4.47 13.58 -24.36
C GLN A 205 3.07 14.23 -24.24
N ASP A 206 2.91 15.18 -23.31
CA ASP A 206 1.66 15.85 -22.93
C ASP A 206 0.61 14.99 -22.18
N TYR A 207 0.97 13.79 -21.71
CA TYR A 207 -0.04 12.76 -21.40
C TYR A 207 -0.64 12.74 -19.98
N TRP A 208 -0.16 13.53 -19.03
CA TRP A 208 -0.68 13.39 -17.66
C TRP A 208 -0.48 14.60 -16.73
N HIS A 209 -1.58 15.07 -16.14
CA HIS A 209 -1.50 15.85 -14.92
C HIS A 209 -1.22 14.91 -13.75
N THR A 210 -0.27 15.27 -12.90
CA THR A 210 0.11 14.45 -11.74
C THR A 210 -1.14 14.13 -10.92
N PRO A 211 -1.47 12.86 -10.61
CA PRO A 211 -2.60 12.54 -9.76
C PRO A 211 -2.38 13.20 -8.38
N PRO A 212 -3.43 13.31 -7.56
CA PRO A 212 -3.25 13.71 -6.17
C PRO A 212 -2.15 12.90 -5.51
N ALA A 213 -1.33 13.57 -4.68
CA ALA A 213 -0.17 12.94 -4.04
C ALA A 213 -0.56 11.63 -3.34
N ASP A 214 -1.67 11.64 -2.59
CA ASP A 214 -2.18 10.47 -1.88
C ASP A 214 -2.39 9.27 -2.81
N ALA A 215 -2.95 9.49 -4.01
CA ALA A 215 -3.17 8.42 -4.97
C ALA A 215 -1.86 7.83 -5.50
N LEU A 216 -0.86 8.68 -5.79
CA LEU A 216 0.47 8.24 -6.19
C LEU A 216 1.13 7.37 -5.11
N PHE A 217 1.09 7.82 -3.87
CA PHE A 217 1.71 7.12 -2.75
C PHE A 217 1.02 5.79 -2.45
N LEU A 218 -0.32 5.74 -2.50
CA LEU A 218 -1.05 4.48 -2.34
C LEU A 218 -0.69 3.48 -3.43
N HIS A 219 -0.66 3.92 -4.69
CA HIS A 219 -0.33 3.05 -5.81
C HIS A 219 1.10 2.52 -5.72
N ARG A 220 2.04 3.36 -5.24
CA ARG A 220 3.41 2.94 -4.96
C ARG A 220 3.46 1.85 -3.87
N LYS A 221 2.70 2.00 -2.78
CA LYS A 221 2.57 0.97 -1.74
C LYS A 221 2.01 -0.34 -2.30
N ILE A 222 0.91 -0.29 -3.04
CA ILE A 222 0.27 -1.47 -3.65
C ILE A 222 1.25 -2.19 -4.59
N GLY A 223 1.92 -1.43 -5.47
CA GLY A 223 2.93 -1.97 -6.38
C GLY A 223 4.11 -2.61 -5.64
N GLY A 224 4.57 -1.99 -4.54
CA GLY A 224 5.57 -2.57 -3.65
C GLY A 224 5.12 -3.91 -3.07
N LEU A 225 3.92 -3.99 -2.49
CA LEU A 225 3.38 -5.23 -1.94
C LEU A 225 3.24 -6.34 -3.00
N TYR A 226 2.88 -6.00 -4.24
CA TYR A 226 2.81 -6.98 -5.33
C TYR A 226 4.19 -7.48 -5.75
N LEU A 227 5.20 -6.60 -5.79
CA LEU A 227 6.59 -7.00 -6.02
C LEU A 227 7.13 -7.91 -4.91
N LEU A 228 6.81 -7.61 -3.65
CA LEU A 228 7.16 -8.46 -2.52
C LEU A 228 6.47 -9.82 -2.62
N ALA A 229 5.17 -9.85 -2.93
CA ALA A 229 4.42 -11.09 -3.11
C ALA A 229 5.02 -11.97 -4.21
N ALA A 230 5.38 -11.38 -5.35
CA ALA A 230 6.05 -12.08 -6.44
C ALA A 230 7.42 -12.62 -6.00
N ARG A 231 8.22 -11.80 -5.30
CA ARG A 231 9.54 -12.22 -4.77
C ARG A 231 9.42 -13.39 -3.79
N LEU A 232 8.42 -13.36 -2.92
CA LEU A 232 8.14 -14.43 -1.96
C LEU A 232 7.37 -15.60 -2.58
N ASN A 233 7.10 -15.61 -3.89
CA ASN A 233 6.27 -16.63 -4.54
C ASN A 233 4.96 -16.90 -3.77
N ALA A 234 4.36 -15.83 -3.23
CA ALA A 234 3.22 -15.92 -2.35
C ALA A 234 1.92 -16.12 -3.12
N ARG A 235 1.00 -16.88 -2.52
CA ARG A 235 -0.31 -17.21 -3.05
C ARG A 235 -1.39 -16.80 -2.05
N VAL A 236 -2.09 -15.72 -2.36
CA VAL A 236 -3.03 -15.10 -1.41
C VAL A 236 -4.41 -14.94 -2.03
N ASP A 237 -5.44 -15.31 -1.28
CA ASP A 237 -6.82 -15.05 -1.66
C ASP A 237 -7.20 -13.59 -1.30
N VAL A 238 -6.80 -12.66 -2.17
CA VAL A 238 -7.04 -11.22 -1.98
C VAL A 238 -8.53 -10.90 -2.01
N SER A 239 -9.29 -11.64 -2.81
CA SER A 239 -10.74 -11.57 -2.91
C SER A 239 -11.41 -11.81 -1.55
N ALA A 240 -10.95 -12.83 -0.81
CA ALA A 240 -11.41 -13.14 0.54
C ALA A 240 -11.00 -12.06 1.56
N ILE A 241 -9.77 -11.54 1.52
CA ILE A 241 -9.35 -10.45 2.42
C ILE A 241 -10.25 -9.22 2.22
N PHE A 242 -10.50 -8.86 0.95
CA PHE A 242 -11.31 -7.68 0.63
C PHE A 242 -12.81 -7.87 0.93
N SER A 243 -13.29 -9.08 1.23
CA SER A 243 -14.73 -9.33 1.39
C SER A 243 -15.39 -8.49 2.49
N ALA A 244 -14.64 -8.10 3.52
CA ALA A 244 -15.12 -7.24 4.60
C ALA A 244 -15.43 -5.79 4.15
N TYR A 245 -14.95 -5.38 2.97
CA TYR A 245 -15.11 -4.02 2.42
C TYR A 245 -15.93 -4.00 1.13
N ARG A 246 -16.58 -5.12 0.80
CA ARG A 246 -17.59 -5.17 -0.27
C ARG A 246 -18.88 -4.52 0.20
N ASP A 247 -19.61 -3.97 -0.74
CA ASP A 247 -20.99 -3.51 -0.52
C ASP A 247 -21.99 -4.67 -0.47
#